data_AF-A0A9N9DLB7-F1
#
_entry.id   AF-A0A9N9DLB7-F1
#
_cell.length_a   1.000
_cell.length_b   1.000
_cell.length_c   1.000
_cell.angle_alpha   90.00
_cell.angle_beta   90.00
_cell.angle_gamma   90.00
#
_symmetry.space_group_name_H-M   'P 1'
#
loop_
_entity.id
_entity.type
_entity.pdbx_description
1 polymer ?
#
loop_
_entity_poly.entity_id
_entity_poly.type
_entity_poly.pdbx_seq_one_letter_code
_entity_poly.pdbx_strand_id
1 'polypeptide(L)'
;LASLAYLLITVIAASAVIRIDDDLDNALEQRNTCATKCPFIFANAIFDPDSPKNEKVSEGPIKGFVVFVQDDEGSTTVTGYFSSGFKSTKNYKFLIVDHFDVVLDMTKRLNVTVHEGGTKAFTYTYDDISLDCDNEGILKTKADSSKTKVETVDIFLKIIENGNINSRARLLLKK
;
A
#
# COMPACT_ATOMS: atom_id res chain seq x y z
N LEU A 1 32.67 10.21 27.48
CA LEU A 1 31.73 10.82 26.52
C LEU A 1 32.31 10.68 25.10
N ALA A 2 32.46 9.54 24.43
CA ALA A 2 31.80 8.24 24.47
C ALA A 2 30.27 8.32 24.40
N SER A 3 29.74 8.98 23.37
CA SER A 3 28.42 8.72 22.76
C SER A 3 28.21 9.76 21.65
N LEU A 4 27.73 9.33 20.47
CA LEU A 4 27.29 10.08 19.26
C LEU A 4 28.11 10.02 17.95
N ALA A 5 29.21 9.25 17.85
CA ALA A 5 29.92 9.10 16.57
C ALA A 5 29.86 7.69 15.94
N TYR A 6 28.87 6.86 16.32
CA TYR A 6 28.79 5.46 15.86
C TYR A 6 27.59 5.13 14.95
N LEU A 7 26.95 6.13 14.37
CA LEU A 7 25.81 5.92 13.45
C LEU A 7 26.09 6.47 12.04
N LEU A 8 27.37 6.50 11.64
CA LEU A 8 27.82 7.13 10.38
C LEU A 8 28.72 6.27 9.48
N ILE A 9 28.80 4.95 9.70
CA ILE A 9 29.50 4.03 8.77
C ILE A 9 28.69 2.73 8.79
N THR A 10 27.84 2.42 7.80
CA THR A 10 28.25 1.97 6.47
C THR A 10 27.25 2.41 5.38
N VAL A 11 27.49 3.56 4.77
CA VAL A 11 27.05 3.79 3.38
C VAL A 11 28.14 3.17 2.50
N ILE A 12 28.02 1.88 2.21
CA ILE A 12 28.80 1.29 1.12
C ILE A 12 28.13 1.77 -0.16
N ALA A 13 28.87 2.59 -0.90
CA ALA A 13 28.62 2.84 -2.30
C ALA A 13 28.69 1.50 -3.06
N ALA A 14 27.54 0.88 -3.26
CA ALA A 14 27.25 0.17 -4.48
C ALA A 14 26.02 0.88 -5.04
N SER A 15 26.18 1.44 -6.23
CA SER A 15 25.07 1.78 -7.12
C SER A 15 24.34 0.49 -7.49
N ALA A 16 23.61 -0.08 -6.54
CA ALA A 16 22.49 -0.93 -6.84
C ALA A 16 21.30 0.02 -6.88
N VAL A 17 20.86 0.36 -8.10
CA VAL A 17 19.43 0.57 -8.34
C VAL A 17 18.76 -0.57 -7.60
N ILE A 18 18.01 -0.27 -6.53
CA ILE A 18 17.41 -1.30 -5.70
C ILE A 18 16.46 -2.06 -6.63
N ARG A 19 16.87 -3.25 -7.08
CA ARG A 19 15.99 -4.22 -7.71
C ARG A 19 15.20 -4.84 -6.56
N ILE A 20 14.25 -4.08 -6.03
CA ILE A 20 13.43 -4.47 -4.88
C ILE A 20 12.60 -5.70 -5.23
N ASP A 21 12.24 -5.90 -6.49
CA ASP A 21 11.28 -6.94 -6.89
C ASP A 21 11.85 -8.37 -6.74
N ASP A 22 12.92 -8.74 -7.44
CA ASP A 22 13.38 -10.15 -7.48
C ASP A 22 13.86 -10.69 -6.11
N ASP A 23 14.49 -9.86 -5.28
CA ASP A 23 15.01 -10.28 -3.96
C ASP A 23 13.91 -10.32 -2.89
N LEU A 24 12.86 -9.48 -3.01
CA LEU A 24 11.71 -9.50 -2.13
C LEU A 24 10.83 -10.72 -2.42
N ASP A 25 10.59 -11.02 -3.70
CA ASP A 25 9.77 -12.16 -4.12
C ASP A 25 10.39 -13.48 -3.64
N ASN A 26 11.71 -13.66 -3.79
CA ASN A 26 12.42 -14.83 -3.26
C ASN A 26 12.35 -14.93 -1.73
N ALA A 27 12.46 -13.81 -1.01
CA ALA A 27 12.35 -13.80 0.44
C ALA A 27 10.93 -14.15 0.94
N LEU A 28 9.90 -13.78 0.19
CA LEU A 28 8.50 -14.10 0.47
C LEU A 28 8.19 -15.58 0.17
N GLU A 29 8.67 -16.10 -0.96
CA GLU A 29 8.51 -17.52 -1.33
C GLU A 29 9.11 -18.44 -0.26
N GLN A 30 10.30 -18.11 0.26
CA GLN A 30 10.98 -18.95 1.23
C GLN A 30 10.22 -19.00 2.58
N ARG A 31 9.51 -17.93 2.97
CA ARG A 31 8.71 -17.87 4.21
C ARG A 31 7.37 -18.62 4.09
N ASN A 32 6.80 -18.70 2.90
CA ASN A 32 5.54 -19.42 2.65
C ASN A 32 5.67 -20.97 2.71
N THR A 33 6.88 -21.51 2.94
CA THR A 33 7.12 -22.95 3.08
C THR A 33 6.93 -23.50 4.50
N CYS A 34 6.80 -22.62 5.50
CA CYS A 34 6.42 -23.01 6.85
C CYS A 34 4.90 -23.21 6.95
N ALA A 35 4.43 -24.12 7.80
CA ALA A 35 3.00 -24.32 8.06
C ALA A 35 2.41 -23.10 8.82
N THR A 36 2.22 -22.00 8.11
CA THR A 36 1.68 -20.75 8.61
C THR A 36 0.16 -20.75 8.52
N LYS A 37 -0.48 -19.98 9.39
CA LYS A 37 -1.93 -19.77 9.36
C LYS A 37 -2.34 -18.96 8.12
N CYS A 38 -1.50 -18.00 7.73
CA CYS A 38 -1.69 -17.13 6.59
C CYS A 38 -0.45 -17.11 5.69
N PRO A 39 -0.60 -16.95 4.36
CA PRO A 39 0.52 -16.61 3.49
C PRO A 39 0.98 -15.17 3.76
N PHE A 40 2.29 -14.93 3.62
CA PHE A 40 2.82 -13.57 3.56
C PHE A 40 2.39 -12.94 2.23
N ILE A 41 1.75 -11.78 2.28
CA ILE A 41 1.17 -11.12 1.12
C ILE A 41 1.61 -9.67 1.06
N PHE A 42 1.93 -9.22 -0.15
CA PHE A 42 2.30 -7.85 -0.44
C PHE A 42 1.33 -7.23 -1.45
N ALA A 43 0.87 -6.02 -1.16
CA ALA A 43 0.17 -5.20 -2.14
C ALA A 43 0.66 -3.75 -2.09
N ASN A 44 0.59 -3.04 -3.21
CA ASN A 44 0.94 -1.64 -3.26
C ASN A 44 -0.03 -0.81 -4.10
N ALA A 45 -0.11 0.47 -3.77
CA ALA A 45 -0.83 1.48 -4.51
C ALA A 45 0.15 2.59 -4.86
N ILE A 46 0.49 2.72 -6.14
CA ILE A 46 1.41 3.75 -6.64
C ILE A 46 0.62 4.91 -7.21
N PHE A 47 0.85 6.09 -6.65
CA PHE A 47 0.30 7.35 -7.12
C PHE A 47 1.38 8.06 -7.93
N ASP A 48 1.30 7.94 -9.25
CA ASP A 48 2.20 8.60 -10.18
C ASP A 48 1.38 9.21 -11.34
N PRO A 49 0.95 10.47 -11.20
CA PRO A 49 0.08 11.10 -12.17
C PRO A 49 0.77 11.34 -13.53
N ASP A 50 2.10 11.33 -13.53
CA ASP A 50 2.98 11.59 -14.66
C ASP A 50 3.25 10.32 -15.50
N SER A 51 2.84 9.14 -15.02
CA SER A 51 3.05 7.87 -15.71
C SER A 51 2.39 7.85 -17.11
N PRO A 52 3.03 7.19 -18.12
CA PRO A 52 2.47 7.03 -19.46
C PRO A 52 1.08 6.38 -19.45
N LYS A 53 0.21 6.73 -20.42
CA LYS A 53 -1.18 6.24 -20.46
C LYS A 53 -1.30 4.71 -20.45
N ASN A 54 -0.36 4.01 -21.07
CA ASN A 54 -0.32 2.55 -21.15
C ASN A 54 0.11 1.87 -19.83
N GLU A 55 0.66 2.62 -18.89
CA GLU A 55 1.16 2.15 -17.59
C GLU A 55 0.44 2.85 -16.42
N LYS A 56 -0.58 3.66 -16.72
CA LYS A 56 -1.25 4.51 -15.76
C LYS A 56 -2.09 3.68 -14.77
N VAL A 57 -1.55 3.48 -13.58
CA VAL A 57 -2.20 2.77 -12.46
C VAL A 57 -2.88 3.72 -11.47
N SER A 58 -2.80 5.03 -11.69
CA SER A 58 -3.39 6.05 -10.83
C SER A 58 -3.92 7.27 -11.57
N GLU A 59 -4.80 8.01 -10.92
CA GLU A 59 -5.38 9.27 -11.38
C GLU A 59 -5.40 10.30 -10.25
N GLY A 60 -5.43 11.58 -10.59
CA GLY A 60 -5.47 12.69 -9.64
C GLY A 60 -4.12 13.40 -9.51
N PRO A 61 -4.00 14.40 -8.63
CA PRO A 61 -2.79 15.20 -8.47
C PRO A 61 -1.79 14.65 -7.44
N ILE A 62 -2.16 13.65 -6.64
CA ILE A 62 -1.29 13.13 -5.58
C ILE A 62 -0.18 12.27 -6.17
N LYS A 63 1.04 12.43 -5.63
CA LYS A 63 2.20 11.60 -5.95
C LYS A 63 2.75 10.93 -4.70
N GLY A 64 3.03 9.63 -4.79
CA GLY A 64 3.51 8.83 -3.65
C GLY A 64 3.22 7.35 -3.79
N PHE A 65 3.29 6.65 -2.66
CA PHE A 65 2.99 5.22 -2.61
C PHE A 65 2.42 4.81 -1.25
N VAL A 66 1.67 3.73 -1.26
CA VAL A 66 1.21 3.01 -0.06
C VAL A 66 1.47 1.53 -0.29
N VAL A 67 1.98 0.87 0.74
CA VAL A 67 2.32 -0.55 0.75
C VAL A 67 1.55 -1.23 1.88
N PHE A 68 1.07 -2.43 1.59
CA PHE A 68 0.35 -3.31 2.49
C PHE A 68 1.14 -4.60 2.60
N VAL A 69 1.44 -5.02 3.82
CA VAL A 69 2.14 -6.28 4.10
C VAL A 69 1.33 -7.06 5.11
N GLN A 70 0.84 -8.23 4.72
CA GLN A 70 0.22 -9.17 5.65
C GLN A 70 1.28 -10.15 6.16
N ASP A 71 1.30 -10.36 7.46
CA ASP A 71 2.11 -11.40 8.10
C ASP A 71 1.42 -12.78 8.12
N ASP A 72 2.11 -13.75 8.71
CA ASP A 72 1.65 -15.13 8.85
C ASP A 72 0.57 -15.35 9.92
N GLU A 73 0.33 -14.37 10.79
CA GLU A 73 -0.76 -14.38 11.77
C GLU A 73 -2.06 -13.81 11.19
N GLY A 74 -1.93 -13.02 10.12
CA GLY A 74 -3.02 -12.42 9.34
C GLY A 74 -3.17 -10.91 9.53
N SER A 75 -2.29 -10.28 10.32
CA SER A 75 -2.30 -8.83 10.53
C SER A 75 -1.71 -8.12 9.31
N THR A 76 -2.29 -6.99 8.92
CA THR A 76 -1.84 -6.19 7.78
C THR A 76 -1.22 -4.87 8.23
N THR A 77 0.06 -4.69 7.95
CA THR A 77 0.76 -3.41 8.14
C THR A 77 0.66 -2.56 6.88
N VAL A 78 0.15 -1.33 7.04
CA VAL A 78 0.03 -0.34 5.97
C VAL A 78 1.06 0.76 6.21
N THR A 79 1.96 0.96 5.26
CA THR A 79 2.99 2.01 5.31
C THR A 79 2.95 2.84 4.04
N GLY A 80 3.10 4.15 4.15
CA GLY A 80 3.08 5.00 2.97
C GLY A 80 3.71 6.36 3.16
N TYR A 81 3.85 7.04 2.04
CA TYR A 81 4.40 8.38 1.94
C TYR A 81 3.91 9.04 0.66
N PHE A 82 3.55 10.33 0.77
CA PHE A 82 3.21 11.15 -0.39
C PHE A 82 4.16 12.34 -0.47
N SER A 83 4.75 12.55 -1.64
CA SER A 83 5.68 13.66 -1.87
C SER A 83 4.96 14.95 -2.25
N SER A 84 3.78 14.86 -2.88
CA SER A 84 3.05 16.05 -3.34
C SER A 84 1.56 15.79 -3.60
N GLY A 85 0.82 16.88 -3.87
CA GLY A 85 -0.58 16.89 -4.29
C GLY A 85 -1.61 17.18 -3.18
N PHE A 86 -1.16 17.29 -1.93
CA PHE A 86 -1.99 17.68 -0.80
C PHE A 86 -2.03 19.20 -0.60
N LYS A 87 -3.11 19.69 -0.01
CA LYS A 87 -3.29 21.08 0.42
C LYS A 87 -3.50 21.09 1.93
N SER A 88 -2.70 21.89 2.65
CA SER A 88 -2.71 21.94 4.12
C SER A 88 -4.04 22.39 4.74
N THR A 89 -4.89 23.07 3.97
CA THR A 89 -6.20 23.59 4.42
C THR A 89 -7.36 22.60 4.21
N LYS A 90 -7.07 21.38 3.77
CA LYS A 90 -8.07 20.40 3.35
C LYS A 90 -8.02 19.15 4.22
N ASN A 91 -9.19 18.53 4.37
CA ASN A 91 -9.33 17.25 5.04
C ASN A 91 -9.36 16.14 3.99
N TYR A 92 -8.60 15.09 4.26
CA TYR A 92 -8.45 13.94 3.38
C TYR A 92 -8.96 12.68 4.06
N LYS A 93 -9.63 11.81 3.28
CA LYS A 93 -9.94 10.43 3.69
C LYS A 93 -9.16 9.45 2.84
N PHE A 94 -8.77 8.33 3.44
CA PHE A 94 -8.04 7.24 2.80
C PHE A 94 -8.90 6.00 2.82
N LEU A 95 -9.44 5.62 1.67
CA LEU A 95 -10.46 4.57 1.56
C LEU A 95 -9.98 3.46 0.62
N ILE A 96 -10.12 2.20 1.05
CA ILE A 96 -10.09 1.07 0.12
C ILE A 96 -11.50 0.87 -0.41
N VAL A 97 -11.62 0.83 -1.72
CA VAL A 97 -12.89 0.66 -2.42
C VAL A 97 -12.77 -0.48 -3.41
N ASP A 98 -13.73 -1.39 -3.34
CA ASP A 98 -13.96 -2.42 -4.36
C ASP A 98 -15.17 -1.98 -5.20
N HIS A 99 -14.95 -1.76 -6.49
CA HIS A 99 -15.92 -1.12 -7.39
C HIS A 99 -16.44 0.23 -6.85
N PHE A 100 -17.59 0.21 -6.18
CA PHE A 100 -18.26 1.38 -5.61
C PHE A 100 -18.39 1.33 -4.09
N ASP A 101 -18.13 0.18 -3.46
CA ASP A 101 -18.35 -0.03 -2.03
C ASP A 101 -17.07 0.26 -1.25
N VAL A 102 -17.22 1.04 -0.17
CA VAL A 102 -16.11 1.28 0.75
C VAL A 102 -15.90 0.02 1.58
N VAL A 103 -14.79 -0.67 1.31
CA VAL A 103 -14.38 -1.87 2.04
C VAL A 103 -13.71 -1.48 3.35
N LEU A 104 -12.92 -0.40 3.33
CA LEU A 104 -12.18 0.05 4.51
C LEU A 104 -11.98 1.57 4.52
N ASP A 105 -12.29 2.21 5.65
CA ASP A 105 -11.88 3.59 5.95
C ASP A 105 -10.67 3.59 6.90
N MET A 106 -9.50 3.93 6.35
CA MET A 106 -8.23 3.94 7.08
C MET A 106 -7.91 5.31 7.71
N THR A 107 -8.75 6.32 7.47
CA THR A 107 -8.42 7.74 7.69
C THR A 107 -7.95 8.02 9.11
N LYS A 108 -8.70 7.56 10.11
CA LYS A 108 -8.40 7.84 11.52
C LYS A 108 -7.17 7.09 12.01
N ARG A 109 -7.03 5.81 11.62
CA ARG A 109 -5.97 4.94 12.13
C ARG A 109 -4.60 5.26 11.51
N LEU A 110 -4.56 5.59 10.21
CA LEU A 110 -3.31 6.05 9.58
C LEU A 110 -2.83 7.40 10.10
N ASN A 111 -3.75 8.26 10.56
CA ASN A 111 -3.47 9.59 11.11
C ASN A 111 -2.47 10.40 10.25
N VAL A 112 -2.71 10.41 8.93
CA VAL A 112 -1.79 10.99 7.96
C VAL A 112 -1.63 12.49 8.20
N THR A 113 -0.40 12.94 8.40
CA THR A 113 -0.07 14.35 8.62
C THR A 113 0.45 14.97 7.33
N VAL A 114 -0.28 15.96 6.79
CA VAL A 114 0.13 16.74 5.62
C VAL A 114 1.24 17.72 6.00
N HIS A 115 2.30 17.77 5.19
CA HIS A 115 3.46 18.66 5.37
C HIS A 115 3.98 19.10 4.00
N GLU A 116 4.10 20.42 3.76
CA GLU A 116 4.66 21.00 2.53
C GLU A 116 4.07 20.44 1.21
N GLY A 117 2.77 20.15 1.21
CA GLY A 117 2.07 19.62 0.05
C GLY A 117 2.22 18.10 -0.17
N GLY A 118 3.06 17.44 0.62
CA GLY A 118 3.12 16.00 0.77
C GLY A 118 2.64 15.56 2.15
N THR A 119 3.17 14.46 2.66
CA THR A 119 2.90 13.95 4.01
C THR A 119 4.20 13.54 4.70
N LYS A 120 4.18 13.46 6.03
CA LYS A 120 5.16 12.60 6.71
C LYS A 120 4.91 11.15 6.32
N ALA A 121 5.94 10.30 6.41
CA ALA A 121 5.74 8.86 6.32
C ALA A 121 4.80 8.42 7.45
N PHE A 122 3.90 7.49 7.14
CA PHE A 122 2.93 6.96 8.08
C PHE A 122 2.96 5.44 8.04
N THR A 123 2.65 4.82 9.18
CA THR A 123 2.57 3.38 9.31
C THR A 123 1.53 3.01 10.36
N TYR A 124 0.78 1.95 10.13
CA TYR A 124 -0.16 1.39 11.09
C TYR A 124 -0.39 -0.09 10.80
N THR A 125 -0.47 -0.91 11.85
CA THR A 125 -0.78 -2.33 11.75
C THR A 125 -2.23 -2.58 12.15
N TYR A 126 -2.97 -3.24 11.26
CA TYR A 126 -4.35 -3.64 11.46
C TYR A 126 -4.38 -5.14 11.78
N ASP A 127 -4.80 -5.47 13.00
CA ASP A 127 -4.95 -6.87 13.43
C ASP A 127 -6.29 -7.48 12.97
N ASP A 128 -7.19 -6.64 12.48
CA ASP A 128 -8.55 -6.96 12.05
C ASP A 128 -8.71 -6.92 10.53
N ILE A 129 -7.61 -6.83 9.77
CA ILE A 129 -7.64 -6.71 8.32
C ILE A 129 -6.74 -7.74 7.69
N SER A 130 -7.38 -8.62 6.93
CA SER A 130 -6.69 -9.57 6.06
C SER A 130 -6.65 -9.05 4.63
N LEU A 131 -5.51 -9.25 3.95
CA LEU A 131 -5.44 -9.12 2.50
C LEU A 131 -6.03 -10.34 1.80
N ASP A 132 -5.61 -11.55 2.18
CA ASP A 132 -6.02 -12.82 1.53
C ASP A 132 -5.87 -14.07 2.44
N CYS A 133 -5.75 -13.90 3.77
CA CYS A 133 -5.69 -15.02 4.73
C CYS A 133 -7.03 -15.74 4.91
N ASP A 134 -8.15 -15.02 5.01
CA ASP A 134 -9.49 -15.59 5.21
C ASP A 134 -10.42 -15.26 4.04
N ASN A 135 -11.68 -15.69 4.11
CA ASN A 135 -12.67 -15.44 3.06
C ASN A 135 -13.18 -13.99 3.02
N GLU A 136 -12.81 -13.18 4.02
CA GLU A 136 -13.12 -11.75 4.11
C GLU A 136 -11.92 -10.88 3.70
N GLY A 137 -10.82 -11.50 3.26
CA GLY A 137 -9.64 -10.79 2.78
C GLY A 137 -10.01 -9.75 1.73
N ILE A 138 -9.49 -8.53 1.88
CA ILE A 138 -9.81 -7.38 1.02
C ILE A 138 -9.62 -7.73 -0.46
N LEU A 139 -8.63 -8.56 -0.78
CA LEU A 139 -8.30 -8.97 -2.14
C LEU A 139 -9.15 -10.15 -2.67
N LYS A 140 -9.95 -10.79 -1.82
CA LYS A 140 -10.92 -11.84 -2.19
C LYS A 140 -12.34 -11.32 -2.42
N THR A 141 -12.59 -10.04 -2.13
CA THR A 141 -13.93 -9.45 -2.24
C THR A 141 -14.50 -9.61 -3.65
N LYS A 142 -15.54 -10.46 -3.73
CA LYS A 142 -16.41 -10.84 -4.87
C LYS A 142 -15.85 -10.72 -6.29
N ALA A 143 -15.04 -11.72 -6.68
CA ALA A 143 -15.23 -12.28 -8.02
C ALA A 143 -16.61 -12.95 -8.06
N ASP A 144 -17.46 -12.52 -8.99
CA ASP A 144 -18.75 -13.15 -9.26
C ASP A 144 -18.57 -14.68 -9.31
N SER A 145 -19.43 -15.43 -8.61
CA SER A 145 -19.34 -16.90 -8.43
C SER A 145 -19.48 -17.73 -9.71
N SER A 146 -19.30 -17.11 -10.88
CA SER A 146 -19.36 -17.71 -12.19
C SER A 146 -18.28 -17.12 -13.10
N LYS A 147 -17.01 -17.48 -12.89
CA LYS A 147 -16.02 -17.74 -13.96
C LYS A 147 -14.67 -18.12 -13.38
N THR A 148 -14.17 -19.26 -13.83
CA THR A 148 -12.79 -19.73 -13.67
C THR A 148 -11.85 -18.83 -14.48
N LYS A 149 -11.57 -17.62 -13.97
CA LYS A 149 -10.46 -16.76 -14.38
C LYS A 149 -10.26 -15.79 -13.23
N VAL A 150 -9.02 -15.69 -12.74
CA VAL A 150 -8.60 -14.64 -11.81
C VAL A 150 -8.75 -13.31 -12.56
N GLU A 151 -9.95 -12.73 -12.51
CA GLU A 151 -10.17 -11.34 -12.87
C GLU A 151 -9.45 -10.52 -11.80
N THR A 152 -8.52 -9.68 -12.24
CA THR A 152 -7.93 -8.63 -11.40
C THR A 152 -9.07 -7.88 -10.72
N VAL A 153 -9.25 -8.11 -9.42
CA VAL A 153 -10.22 -7.36 -8.62
C VAL A 153 -9.79 -5.90 -8.72
N ASP A 154 -10.65 -5.05 -9.29
CA ASP A 154 -10.37 -3.62 -9.50
C ASP A 154 -10.54 -2.88 -8.15
N ILE A 155 -9.61 -3.17 -7.23
CA ILE A 155 -9.54 -2.55 -5.90
C ILE A 155 -8.70 -1.28 -6.01
N PHE A 156 -9.20 -0.20 -5.42
CA PHE A 156 -8.53 1.08 -5.42
C PHE A 156 -8.32 1.61 -4.02
N LEU A 157 -7.14 2.17 -3.78
CA LEU A 157 -6.95 3.14 -2.72
C LEU A 157 -7.38 4.52 -3.25
N LYS A 158 -8.47 5.05 -2.71
CA LYS A 158 -9.00 6.39 -3.04
C LYS A 158 -8.64 7.38 -1.94
N ILE A 159 -8.20 8.56 -2.36
CA ILE A 159 -7.98 9.71 -1.49
C ILE A 159 -9.08 10.72 -1.78
N ILE A 160 -9.91 10.99 -0.78
CA ILE A 160 -11.08 11.86 -0.88
C ILE A 160 -10.74 13.23 -0.27
N GLU A 161 -10.87 14.31 -1.05
CA GLU A 161 -10.73 15.69 -0.58
C GLU A 161 -12.13 16.31 -0.47
N ASN A 162 -12.53 16.74 0.74
CA ASN A 162 -13.80 17.43 0.97
C ASN A 162 -15.03 16.70 0.34
N GLY A 163 -15.03 15.37 0.37
CA GLY A 163 -16.12 14.55 -0.16
C GLY A 163 -16.03 14.17 -1.64
N ASN A 164 -15.05 14.69 -2.39
CA ASN A 164 -14.82 14.32 -3.79
C ASN A 164 -13.57 13.46 -3.94
N ILE A 165 -13.56 12.55 -4.91
CA ILE A 165 -12.36 11.80 -5.26
C ILE A 165 -11.31 12.81 -5.75
N ASN A 166 -10.22 12.94 -5.00
CA ASN A 166 -9.08 13.75 -5.41
C ASN A 166 -8.12 12.90 -6.25
N SER A 167 -7.74 11.74 -5.71
CA SER A 167 -6.85 10.79 -6.39
C SER A 167 -7.27 9.35 -6.12
N ARG A 168 -6.88 8.45 -7.02
CA ARG A 168 -7.04 7.00 -6.83
C ARG A 168 -5.88 6.26 -7.45
N ALA A 169 -5.47 5.17 -6.83
CA ALA A 169 -4.49 4.24 -7.38
C ALA A 169 -5.02 2.81 -7.25
N ARG A 170 -4.76 1.97 -8.25
CA ARG A 170 -5.04 0.54 -8.17
C ARG A 170 -4.19 -0.08 -7.08
N LEU A 171 -4.80 -0.94 -6.27
CA LEU A 171 -4.09 -1.79 -5.34
C LEU A 171 -3.63 -3.04 -6.10
N LEU A 172 -2.32 -3.12 -6.34
CA LEU A 172 -1.72 -4.22 -7.08
C LEU A 172 -1.16 -5.23 -6.09
N LEU A 173 -1.64 -6.46 -6.20
CA LEU A 173 -1.09 -7.59 -5.48
C LEU A 173 0.21 -8.03 -6.17
N LYS A 174 1.28 -8.20 -5.38
CA LYS A 174 2.46 -8.95 -5.82
C LYS A 174 2.45 -10.30 -5.10
N LYS A 175 2.47 -11.36 -5.89
CA LYS A 175 2.56 -12.75 -5.44
C LYS A 175 3.93 -13.27 -5.81
#